data_AF-A0A316A2U7-F1
#
_entry.id   AF-A0A316A2U7-F1
#
_cell.length_a   1.000
_cell.length_b   1.000
_cell.length_c   1.000
_cell.angle_alpha   90.00
_cell.angle_beta   90.00
_cell.angle_gamma   90.00
#
_symmetry.space_group_name_H-M   'P 1'
#
loop_
_entity.id
_entity.type
_entity.pdbx_description
1 polymer ?
#
loop_
_entity_poly.entity_id
_entity_poly.type
_entity_poly.pdbx_seq_one_letter_code
_entity_poly.pdbx_strand_id
1 'polypeptide(L)' 'MRSSVEETLNALLDKEADDLVNAQKYERSPERQGYRSGHYKRNFHTTSGEVELKVPKLKGVSFETAIIERYRRR' A
#
# COMPACT_ATOMS: atom_id res chain seq x y z
N MET A 1 2.61 20.63 7.77
CA MET A 1 1.31 20.08 7.33
C MET A 1 1.37 19.25 6.04
N ARG A 2 2.55 18.93 5.45
CA ARG A 2 2.62 18.01 4.30
C ARG A 2 2.58 16.53 4.66
N SER A 3 2.74 16.14 5.94
CA SER A 3 2.85 14.72 6.30
C SER A 3 1.51 13.98 6.42
N SER A 4 0.38 14.65 6.64
CA SER A 4 -0.89 13.94 6.89
C SER A 4 -1.40 13.17 5.68
N VAL A 5 -1.31 13.73 4.46
CA VAL A 5 -1.80 13.07 3.25
C VAL A 5 -0.93 11.86 2.89
N GLU A 6 0.39 12.04 2.92
CA GLU A 6 1.33 10.94 2.68
C GLU A 6 1.18 9.81 3.72
N GLU A 7 1.11 10.16 5.01
CA GLU A 7 0.89 9.19 6.08
C GLU A 7 -0.45 8.46 5.92
N THR A 8 -1.52 9.18 5.60
CA THR A 8 -2.85 8.60 5.40
C THR A 8 -2.86 7.65 4.21
N LEU A 9 -2.32 8.06 3.06
CA LEU A 9 -2.28 7.22 1.87
C LEU A 9 -1.43 5.96 2.10
N ASN A 10 -0.28 6.09 2.76
CA ASN A 10 0.56 4.95 3.09
C ASN A 10 -0.11 4.00 4.09
N ALA A 11 -0.81 4.52 5.09
CA ALA A 11 -1.58 3.71 6.04
C ALA A 11 -2.74 2.97 5.36
N LEU A 12 -3.43 3.62 4.40
CA LEU A 12 -4.49 2.97 3.64
C LEU A 12 -3.94 1.86 2.72
N LEU A 13 -2.80 2.09 2.05
CA LEU A 13 -2.14 1.06 1.25
C LEU A 13 -1.72 -0.15 2.10
N ASP A 14 -1.19 0.10 3.29
CA ASP A 14 -0.85 -0.98 4.22
C ASP A 14 -2.10 -1.72 4.68
N LYS A 15 -3.18 -1.02 5.03
CA LYS A 15 -4.44 -1.67 5.40
C LYS A 15 -4.99 -2.56 4.28
N GLU A 16 -5.06 -2.05 3.06
CA GLU A 16 -5.58 -2.80 1.90
C GLU A 16 -4.75 -4.08 1.63
N ALA A 17 -3.44 -4.01 1.85
CA ALA A 17 -2.59 -5.18 1.71
C ALA A 17 -2.75 -6.19 2.86
N ASP A 18 -3.13 -5.78 4.07
CA ASP A 18 -3.47 -6.71 5.17
C ASP A 18 -4.81 -7.39 4.91
N ASP A 19 -5.80 -6.62 4.46
CA ASP A 19 -7.12 -7.12 4.06
C ASP A 19 -6.99 -8.12 2.89
N LEU A 20 -6.14 -7.83 1.90
CA LEU A 20 -5.90 -8.73 0.77
C LEU A 20 -5.25 -10.06 1.16
N VAL A 21 -4.31 -10.05 2.12
CA VAL A 21 -3.65 -11.28 2.56
C VAL A 21 -4.38 -11.98 3.71
N ASN A 22 -5.50 -11.43 4.20
CA ASN A 22 -6.25 -11.87 5.39
C ASN A 22 -5.37 -12.04 6.63
N ALA A 23 -4.36 -11.18 6.80
CA ALA A 23 -3.48 -11.25 7.96
C ALA A 23 -2.73 -9.94 8.17
N GLN A 24 -2.62 -9.52 9.43
CA GLN A 24 -1.78 -8.41 9.83
C GLN A 24 -0.28 -8.76 9.74
N LYS A 25 0.55 -7.72 9.80
CA LYS A 25 2.01 -7.88 9.85
C LYS A 25 2.43 -8.75 11.03
N TYR A 26 3.13 -9.84 10.73
CA TYR A 26 3.59 -10.86 11.68
C TYR A 26 2.51 -11.73 12.33
N GLU A 27 1.24 -11.52 12.00
CA GLU A 27 0.16 -12.40 12.47
C GLU A 27 0.31 -13.81 11.89
N ARG A 28 -0.03 -14.83 12.68
CA ARG A 28 -0.14 -16.20 12.20
C ARG A 28 -1.62 -16.52 12.04
N SER A 29 -2.12 -16.41 10.81
CA SER A 29 -3.48 -16.81 10.44
C SER A 29 -3.42 -17.99 9.47
N PRO A 30 -4.26 -19.02 9.64
CA PRO A 30 -4.41 -20.10 8.68
C PRO A 30 -5.07 -19.65 7.37
N GLU A 31 -5.83 -18.54 7.37
CA GLU A 31 -6.47 -17.98 6.16
C GLU A 31 -5.52 -17.15 5.29
N ARG A 32 -4.25 -17.00 5.68
CA ARG A 32 -3.28 -16.14 5.00
C ARG A 32 -3.09 -16.51 3.53
N GLN A 33 -3.32 -15.56 2.62
CA GLN A 33 -3.21 -15.75 1.17
C GLN A 33 -1.86 -15.29 0.59
N GLY A 34 -1.06 -14.52 1.32
CA GLY A 34 0.21 -14.00 0.83
C GLY A 34 1.13 -13.45 1.91
N TYR A 35 2.36 -13.11 1.53
CA TYR A 35 3.37 -12.59 2.44
C TYR A 35 3.88 -11.21 2.01
N ARG A 36 4.10 -10.34 3.00
CA ARG A 36 4.77 -9.05 2.81
C ARG A 36 6.23 -9.26 2.42
N SER A 37 6.68 -8.57 1.39
CA SER A 37 8.06 -8.60 0.89
C SER A 37 8.64 -7.19 0.77
N GLY A 38 8.33 -6.33 1.75
CA GLY A 38 8.74 -4.93 1.79
C GLY A 38 7.87 -4.03 0.93
N HIS A 39 8.43 -2.89 0.52
CA HIS A 39 7.74 -1.85 -0.24
C HIS A 39 8.63 -1.36 -1.39
N TYR A 40 8.03 -0.76 -2.42
CA TYR A 40 8.77 0.13 -3.32
C TYR A 40 8.22 1.56 -3.20
N LYS A 41 9.09 2.53 -3.47
CA LYS A 41 8.74 3.94 -3.49
C LYS A 41 8.16 4.32 -4.85
N ARG A 42 7.09 5.10 -4.84
CA ARG A 42 6.46 5.68 -6.03
C ARG A 42 6.04 7.12 -5.73
N ASN A 43 6.50 8.04 -6.55
CA ASN A 43 6.04 9.42 -6.49
C ASN A 43 4.63 9.54 -7.07
N PHE A 44 3.76 10.27 -6.39
CA PHE A 44 2.38 10.51 -6.81
C PHE A 44 2.04 11.99 -6.72
N HIS A 45 1.54 12.54 -7.82
CA HIS A 45 1.12 13.94 -7.86
C HIS A 45 -0.32 14.03 -7.37
N THR A 46 -0.50 14.72 -6.25
CA THR A 46 -1.82 15.08 -5.74
C THR A 46 -2.08 16.56 -6.02
N THR A 47 -3.33 17.00 -5.90
CA THR A 47 -3.70 18.42 -6.01
C THR A 47 -2.93 19.31 -5.02
N SER A 48 -2.55 18.75 -3.86
CA SER A 48 -1.83 19.47 -2.81
C SER A 48 -0.30 19.37 -2.92
N GLY A 49 0.22 18.69 -3.94
CA GLY A 49 1.65 18.50 -4.18
C GLY A 49 2.06 17.05 -4.43
N GLU A 50 3.35 16.83 -4.63
CA GLU A 50 3.94 15.49 -4.79
C GLU A 50 4.08 14.81 -3.41
N VAL A 51 3.73 13.52 -3.34
CA VAL A 51 3.87 12.67 -2.15
C VAL A 51 4.62 11.38 -2.50
N GLU A 52 5.36 10.83 -1.53
CA GLU A 52 6.05 9.54 -1.69
C GLU A 52 5.18 8.40 -1.14
N LEU A 53 4.73 7.53 -2.05
CA LEU A 53 3.97 6.33 -1.69
C LEU A 53 4.89 5.14 -1.50
N LYS A 54 4.72 4.44 -0.39
CA LYS A 54 5.35 3.16 -0.06
C LYS A 54 4.36 2.07 -0.45
N VAL A 55 4.45 1.60 -1.69
CA VAL A 55 3.51 0.59 -2.19
C VAL A 55 3.94 -0.80 -1.71
N PRO A 56 3.06 -1.57 -1.04
CA PRO A 56 3.35 -2.92 -0.57
C PRO A 56 3.75 -3.86 -1.71
N LYS A 57 4.76 -4.70 -1.44
CA LYS A 57 5.08 -5.86 -2.26
C LYS A 57 4.55 -7.11 -1.57
N LEU A 58 3.75 -7.89 -2.29
CA LEU A 58 3.22 -9.15 -1.81
C LEU A 58 3.83 -10.32 -2.60
N LYS A 59 4.04 -11.44 -1.92
CA LYS A 59 4.41 -12.73 -2.49
C LYS A 59 3.21 -13.66 -2.42
N GLY A 60 2.94 -14.38 -3.52
CA GLY A 60 1.80 -15.29 -3.65
C GLY A 60 0.54 -14.64 -4.22
N VAL A 61 0.41 -13.32 -4.10
CA VAL A 61 -0.72 -12.54 -4.65
C VAL A 61 -0.23 -11.26 -5.29
N SER A 62 -0.92 -10.80 -6.33
CA SER A 62 -0.70 -9.48 -6.93
C SER A 62 -1.37 -8.41 -6.07
N PHE A 63 -0.63 -7.35 -5.77
CA PHE A 63 -1.20 -6.18 -5.10
C PHE A 63 -1.71 -5.18 -6.13
N GLU A 64 -3.03 -5.02 -6.20
CA GLU A 64 -3.70 -3.98 -6.96
C GLU A 64 -4.53 -3.16 -5.98
N THR A 65 -4.33 -1.84 -5.99
CA THR A 65 -4.95 -0.94 -5.01
C THR A 65 -6.05 -0.13 -5.66
N ALA A 66 -7.20 -0.02 -4.98
CA ALA A 66 -8.30 0.85 -5.39
C ALA A 66 -8.07 2.33 -4.99
N ILE A 67 -7.10 2.59 -4.10
CA ILE A 67 -6.81 3.93 -3.57
C ILE A 67 -6.12 4.80 -4.62
N ILE A 68 -5.21 4.20 -5.39
CA ILE A 68 -4.48 4.87 -6.46
C ILE A 68 -4.52 4.03 -7.74
N GLU A 69 -4.83 4.65 -8.87
CA GLU A 69 -4.70 3.97 -10.15
C GLU A 69 -3.23 3.54 -10.39
N ARG A 70 -3.04 2.27 -10.77
CA ARG A 70 -1.72 1.63 -10.92
C ARG A 70 -0.74 2.41 -11.80
N TYR A 71 -1.22 3.07 -12.86
CA TYR A 71 -0.40 3.80 -13.81
C TYR A 71 -0.59 5.32 -13.82
N ARG A 72 -1.45 5.86 -12.94
CA ARG A 72 -1.67 7.31 -12.86
C ARG A 72 -0.49 8.00 -12.20
N ARG A 73 0.23 8.81 -12.97
CA ARG A 73 1.39 9.57 -12.50
C ARG A 73 1.08 11.06 -12.28
N ARG A 74 -0.02 11.55 -12.88
CA ARG A 74 -0.52 12.93 -12.87
C ARG A 74 -2.05 12.92 -12.94
#